data_AF-A0A1W9IS99-F1
#
_entry.id   AF-A0A1W9IS99-F1
#
_cell.length_a   1.000
_cell.length_b   1.000
_cell.length_c   1.000
_cell.angle_alpha   90.00
_cell.angle_beta   90.00
_cell.angle_gamma   90.00
#
_symmetry.space_group_name_H-M   'P 1'
#
loop_
_entity.id
_entity.type
_entity.pdbx_description
1 polymer ?
#
loop_
_entity_poly.entity_id
_entity_poly.type
_entity_poly.pdbx_seq_one_letter_code
_entity_poly.pdbx_strand_id
1 'polypeptide(L)'
;MKGDFTGYFSWFDRDGGAPMIHNRILYLGIVLIALLGASSLYAGPIDSPGHAHQDKAQLVHAANHDVDQAWEIYHRAALGGTVASPALQAEIEQHLHEARTLVTQAQEAADRGDDRQVEELCKQVRLHTTLAIEGSKERKK
;
A
#
# COMPACT_ATOMS: atom_id res chain seq x y z
N MET A 1 -41.78 -8.91 39.29
CA MET A 1 -40.82 -9.99 39.55
C MET A 1 -39.82 -9.93 38.39
N LYS A 2 -38.62 -9.32 38.43
CA LYS A 2 -37.61 -9.02 39.47
C LYS A 2 -37.04 -10.25 40.21
N GLY A 3 -35.71 -10.33 40.18
CA GLY A 3 -34.81 -11.39 40.67
C GLY A 3 -33.93 -11.87 39.49
N ASP A 4 -32.80 -11.25 39.13
CA ASP A 4 -31.59 -10.82 39.87
C ASP A 4 -30.81 -11.97 40.55
N PHE A 5 -29.62 -12.25 39.99
CA PHE A 5 -28.44 -12.90 40.58
C PHE A 5 -27.29 -12.57 39.60
N THR A 6 -26.39 -11.59 39.77
CA THR A 6 -25.55 -11.14 40.89
C THR A 6 -24.47 -12.15 41.31
N GLY A 7 -23.22 -11.75 41.05
CA GLY A 7 -21.97 -12.33 41.54
C GLY A 7 -20.79 -11.59 40.85
N TYR A 8 -20.41 -10.37 41.25
CA TYR A 8 -19.39 -10.02 42.27
C TYR A 8 -17.99 -10.60 41.90
N PHE A 9 -16.89 -9.85 41.75
CA PHE A 9 -16.21 -8.86 42.61
C PHE A 9 -15.09 -8.19 41.75
N SER A 10 -15.06 -6.88 41.50
CA SER A 10 -14.53 -5.76 42.30
C SER A 10 -12.99 -5.63 42.42
N TRP A 11 -12.48 -4.47 41.99
CA TRP A 11 -11.55 -3.54 42.68
C TRP A 11 -10.44 -2.99 41.78
N PHE A 12 -10.60 -1.78 41.26
CA PHE A 12 -9.96 -0.56 41.81
C PHE A 12 -10.41 0.67 41.00
N ASP A 13 -11.10 1.59 41.67
CA ASP A 13 -11.19 3.01 41.29
C ASP A 13 -10.49 3.80 42.42
N ARG A 14 -10.27 5.11 42.19
CA ARG A 14 -9.89 6.19 43.13
C ARG A 14 -8.48 6.77 42.86
N ASP A 15 -8.20 8.06 42.64
CA ASP A 15 -8.87 9.38 42.54
C ASP A 15 -7.89 10.23 41.66
N GLY A 16 -8.25 11.20 40.81
CA GLY A 16 -8.83 12.51 41.12
C GLY A 16 -7.88 13.67 40.73
N GLY A 17 -8.39 14.68 40.00
CA GLY A 17 -7.83 16.06 39.97
C GLY A 17 -7.03 16.50 38.74
N ALA A 18 -7.60 17.39 37.90
CA ALA A 18 -6.86 18.27 36.98
C ALA A 18 -6.24 19.46 37.77
N PRO A 19 -5.14 20.13 37.33
CA PRO A 19 -5.19 21.07 36.21
C PRO A 19 -3.91 21.21 35.34
N MET A 20 -4.08 21.96 34.25
CA MET A 20 -3.08 22.38 33.24
C MET A 20 -1.71 22.81 33.80
N ILE A 21 -0.63 22.31 33.18
CA ILE A 21 0.67 22.99 33.15
C ILE A 21 1.29 22.82 31.76
N HIS A 22 0.88 23.70 30.85
CA HIS A 22 1.64 23.99 29.64
C HIS A 22 2.92 24.76 30.04
N ASN A 23 4.03 24.41 29.39
CA ASN A 23 5.21 25.26 29.17
C ASN A 23 6.26 25.40 30.29
N ARG A 24 7.14 24.39 30.49
CA ARG A 24 8.39 24.57 31.26
C ARG A 24 9.54 23.57 31.00
N ILE A 25 9.74 23.13 29.75
CA ILE A 25 11.00 22.45 29.34
C ILE A 25 11.51 23.09 28.03
N LEU A 26 11.79 24.38 28.11
CA LEU A 26 12.76 25.06 27.25
C LEU A 26 14.00 25.28 28.13
N TYR A 27 15.21 25.24 27.55
CA TYR A 27 16.52 25.59 28.17
C TYR A 27 17.38 24.48 28.82
N LEU A 28 17.74 23.43 28.08
CA LEU A 28 18.96 22.65 28.39
C LEU A 28 19.68 22.13 27.12
N GLY A 29 19.83 23.00 26.12
CA GLY A 29 20.52 22.67 24.87
C GLY A 29 20.81 23.88 23.98
N ILE A 30 21.11 25.04 24.57
CA ILE A 30 21.74 26.15 23.84
C ILE A 30 23.26 25.85 23.82
N VAL A 31 23.94 26.20 22.72
CA VAL A 31 25.41 26.30 22.57
C VAL A 31 26.14 25.04 22.07
N LEU A 32 25.98 24.65 20.79
CA LEU A 32 27.06 23.94 20.06
C LEU A 32 26.96 23.94 18.52
N ILE A 33 26.54 25.03 17.86
CA ILE A 33 26.63 25.13 16.38
C ILE A 33 27.20 26.48 15.96
N ALA A 34 28.33 26.86 16.56
CA ALA A 34 29.14 28.00 16.13
C ALA A 34 30.58 27.60 15.72
N LEU A 35 30.84 26.30 15.53
CA LEU A 35 32.10 25.78 15.00
C LEU A 35 31.83 24.57 14.10
N LEU A 36 31.71 24.81 12.80
CA LEU A 36 32.04 23.86 11.73
C LEU A 36 32.06 24.68 10.43
N GLY A 37 33.12 25.48 10.31
CA GLY A 37 33.48 26.14 9.08
C GLY A 37 34.03 25.14 8.06
N ALA A 38 33.81 25.47 6.79
CA ALA A 38 34.57 25.05 5.61
C ALA A 38 34.78 23.54 5.40
N SER A 39 33.90 22.96 4.59
CA SER A 39 34.26 21.85 3.69
C SER A 39 33.56 22.08 2.36
N SER A 40 34.00 23.09 1.62
CA SER A 40 33.78 23.12 0.18
C SER A 40 34.65 22.05 -0.49
N LEU A 41 34.09 21.44 -1.53
CA LEU A 41 34.71 20.57 -2.55
C LEU A 41 34.63 19.07 -2.29
N TYR A 42 33.49 18.45 -2.66
CA TYR A 42 33.43 17.47 -3.76
C TYR A 42 31.96 17.01 -3.96
N ALA A 43 31.21 17.71 -4.82
CA ALA A 43 29.92 17.20 -5.29
C ALA A 43 30.19 16.30 -6.49
N GLY A 44 30.48 15.02 -6.23
CA GLY A 44 30.27 13.97 -7.24
C GLY A 44 28.78 13.89 -7.58
N PRO A 45 28.38 13.29 -8.72
CA PRO A 45 26.98 13.11 -9.05
C PRO A 45 26.29 12.39 -7.89
N ILE A 46 25.38 13.07 -7.21
CA ILE A 46 24.55 12.44 -6.18
C ILE A 46 23.46 11.70 -6.95
N ASP A 47 23.74 10.46 -7.36
CA ASP A 47 22.68 9.48 -7.55
C ASP A 47 22.08 9.23 -6.17
N SER A 48 21.10 10.08 -5.81
CA SER A 48 20.48 10.07 -4.50
C SER A 48 19.65 8.78 -4.37
N PRO A 49 19.95 7.87 -3.43
CA PRO A 49 19.22 6.62 -3.27
C PRO A 49 17.72 6.81 -3.01
N GLY A 50 17.31 8.01 -2.57
CA GLY A 50 15.90 8.39 -2.42
C GLY A 50 15.13 8.50 -3.75
N HIS A 51 15.78 8.85 -4.86
CA HIS A 51 15.10 8.95 -6.17
C HIS A 51 14.75 7.58 -6.73
N ALA A 52 15.70 6.62 -6.70
CA ALA A 52 15.45 5.26 -7.17
C ALA A 52 14.32 4.56 -6.39
N HIS A 53 14.31 4.70 -5.06
CA HIS A 53 13.24 4.14 -4.23
C HIS A 53 11.88 4.79 -4.51
N GLN A 54 11.84 6.12 -4.70
CA GLN A 54 10.63 6.83 -5.11
C GLN A 54 10.11 6.34 -6.47
N ASP A 55 11.00 6.05 -7.42
CA ASP A 55 10.63 5.51 -8.73
C ASP A 55 10.00 4.12 -8.63
N LYS A 56 10.46 3.27 -7.70
CA LYS A 56 9.87 1.94 -7.50
C LYS A 56 8.51 1.99 -6.84
N ALA A 57 8.32 2.86 -5.84
CA ALA A 57 7.01 3.08 -5.24
C ALA A 57 5.99 3.54 -6.31
N GLN A 58 6.40 4.44 -7.21
CA GLN A 58 5.55 4.85 -8.34
C GLN A 58 5.23 3.70 -9.28
N LEU A 59 6.18 2.79 -9.54
CA LEU A 59 5.95 1.61 -10.38
C LEU A 59 4.90 0.67 -9.76
N VAL A 60 4.98 0.42 -8.45
CA VAL A 60 3.98 -0.40 -7.72
C VAL A 60 2.61 0.27 -7.76
N HIS A 61 2.54 1.59 -7.54
CA HIS A 61 1.28 2.34 -7.64
C HIS A 61 0.65 2.27 -9.03
N ALA A 62 1.45 2.38 -10.08
CA ALA A 62 0.96 2.23 -11.45
C ALA A 62 0.45 0.80 -11.71
N ALA A 63 1.16 -0.22 -11.22
CA ALA A 63 0.72 -1.61 -11.34
C ALA A 63 -0.60 -1.87 -10.61
N ASN A 64 -0.79 -1.32 -9.39
CA ASN A 64 -2.06 -1.40 -8.68
C ASN A 64 -3.19 -0.72 -9.46
N HIS A 65 -2.93 0.45 -10.05
CA HIS A 65 -3.91 1.13 -10.88
C HIS A 65 -4.31 0.33 -12.12
N ASP A 66 -3.36 -0.37 -12.76
CA ASP A 66 -3.64 -1.27 -13.88
C ASP A 66 -4.60 -2.41 -13.45
N VAL A 67 -4.45 -2.93 -12.22
CA VAL A 67 -5.36 -3.95 -11.66
C VAL A 67 -6.76 -3.40 -11.44
N ASP A 68 -6.88 -2.20 -10.86
CA ASP A 68 -8.18 -1.54 -10.64
C ASP A 68 -8.89 -1.29 -11.97
N GLN A 69 -8.16 -0.81 -12.97
CA GLN A 69 -8.71 -0.59 -14.32
C GLN A 69 -9.18 -1.91 -14.97
N ALA A 70 -8.40 -2.99 -14.84
CA ALA A 70 -8.79 -4.30 -15.37
C ALA A 70 -10.06 -4.84 -14.70
N TRP A 71 -10.19 -4.67 -13.38
CA TRP A 71 -11.41 -4.99 -12.64
C TRP A 71 -12.63 -4.23 -13.16
N GLU A 72 -12.51 -2.92 -13.38
CA GLU A 72 -13.62 -2.10 -13.88
C GLU A 72 -14.09 -2.51 -15.29
N ILE A 73 -13.14 -2.83 -16.17
CA ILE A 73 -13.44 -3.30 -17.53
C ILE A 73 -14.19 -4.63 -17.47
N TYR A 74 -13.68 -5.58 -16.70
CA TYR A 74 -14.32 -6.88 -16.49
C TYR A 74 -15.72 -6.73 -15.88
N HIS A 75 -15.84 -5.93 -14.82
CA HIS A 75 -17.09 -5.75 -14.10
C HIS A 75 -18.18 -5.15 -15.00
N ARG A 76 -17.83 -4.19 -15.85
CA ARG A 76 -18.73 -3.63 -16.86
C ARG A 76 -19.21 -4.68 -17.86
N ALA A 77 -18.30 -5.54 -18.34
CA ALA A 77 -18.64 -6.62 -19.28
C ALA A 77 -19.55 -7.68 -18.61
N ALA A 78 -19.26 -8.04 -17.36
CA ALA A 78 -20.03 -9.00 -16.59
C ALA A 78 -21.46 -8.50 -16.29
N LEU A 79 -21.62 -7.24 -15.84
CA LEU A 79 -22.92 -6.62 -15.62
C LEU A 79 -23.74 -6.48 -16.91
N GLY A 80 -23.07 -6.27 -18.05
CA GLY A 80 -23.70 -6.25 -19.36
C GLY A 80 -24.10 -7.63 -19.87
N GLY A 81 -23.70 -8.71 -19.20
CA GLY A 81 -23.90 -10.09 -19.66
C GLY A 81 -23.14 -10.40 -20.95
N THR A 82 -22.08 -9.65 -21.27
CA THR A 82 -21.37 -9.73 -22.56
C THR A 82 -20.18 -10.69 -22.55
N VAL A 83 -19.73 -11.13 -21.38
CA VAL A 83 -18.62 -12.10 -21.26
C VAL A 83 -19.02 -13.42 -21.91
N ALA A 84 -18.12 -13.97 -22.74
CA ALA A 84 -18.44 -15.04 -23.67
C ALA A 84 -18.95 -16.34 -23.02
N SER A 85 -18.41 -16.72 -21.85
CA SER A 85 -18.82 -17.93 -21.14
C SER A 85 -18.50 -17.89 -19.65
N PRO A 86 -19.17 -18.70 -18.80
CA PRO A 86 -18.81 -18.86 -17.39
C PRO A 86 -17.38 -19.37 -17.16
N ALA A 87 -16.86 -20.21 -18.06
CA ALA A 87 -15.48 -20.70 -17.95
C ALA A 87 -14.47 -19.57 -18.15
N LEU A 88 -14.66 -18.75 -19.20
CA LEU A 88 -13.84 -17.57 -19.44
C LEU A 88 -13.96 -16.56 -18.30
N GLN A 89 -15.16 -16.40 -17.73
CA GLN A 89 -15.36 -15.56 -16.56
C GLN A 89 -14.47 -15.99 -15.38
N ALA A 90 -14.42 -17.29 -15.08
CA ALA A 90 -13.57 -17.82 -14.01
C ALA A 90 -12.07 -17.60 -14.30
N GLU A 91 -11.63 -17.76 -15.55
CA GLU A 91 -10.25 -17.48 -15.96
C GLU A 91 -9.87 -16.00 -15.80
N ILE A 92 -10.76 -15.08 -16.17
CA ILE A 92 -10.57 -13.63 -15.96
C ILE A 92 -10.47 -13.33 -14.46
N GLU A 93 -11.39 -13.86 -13.64
CA GLU A 93 -11.37 -13.68 -12.18
C GLU A 93 -10.07 -14.21 -11.56
N GLN A 94 -9.56 -15.34 -12.05
CA GLN A 94 -8.28 -15.89 -11.60
C GLN A 94 -7.12 -14.95 -11.94
N HIS A 95 -7.03 -14.44 -13.17
CA HIS A 95 -5.97 -13.49 -13.53
C HIS A 95 -6.04 -12.21 -12.69
N LEU A 96 -7.23 -11.69 -12.43
CA LEU A 96 -7.44 -10.50 -11.61
C LEU A 96 -7.07 -10.73 -10.13
N HIS A 97 -7.32 -11.93 -9.60
CA HIS A 97 -6.90 -12.31 -8.26
C HIS A 97 -5.38 -12.43 -8.16
N GLU A 98 -4.75 -13.13 -9.12
CA GLU A 98 -3.30 -13.28 -9.16
C GLU A 98 -2.59 -11.93 -9.26
N ALA A 99 -3.11 -11.02 -10.09
CA ALA A 99 -2.55 -9.67 -10.20
C ALA A 99 -2.57 -8.89 -8.87
N ARG A 100 -3.63 -9.02 -8.06
CA ARG A 100 -3.69 -8.41 -6.71
C ARG A 100 -2.66 -9.01 -5.76
N THR A 101 -2.46 -10.33 -5.81
CA THR A 101 -1.43 -11.01 -5.03
C THR A 101 -0.04 -10.50 -5.41
N LEU A 102 0.25 -10.39 -6.71
CA LEU A 102 1.51 -9.88 -7.21
C LEU A 102 1.76 -8.41 -6.84
N VAL A 103 0.74 -7.55 -6.85
CA VAL A 103 0.86 -6.16 -6.35
C VAL A 103 1.26 -6.14 -4.87
N THR A 104 0.65 -7.00 -4.05
CA THR A 104 1.00 -7.10 -2.62
C THR A 104 2.46 -7.51 -2.45
N GLN A 105 2.91 -8.53 -3.19
CA GLN A 105 4.31 -8.95 -3.19
C GLN A 105 5.25 -7.85 -3.69
N ALA A 106 4.83 -7.06 -4.68
CA ALA A 106 5.62 -5.96 -5.22
C ALA A 106 5.77 -4.84 -4.20
N GLN A 107 4.71 -4.54 -3.44
CA GLN A 107 4.78 -3.60 -2.32
C GLN A 107 5.75 -4.10 -1.25
N GLU A 108 5.66 -5.36 -0.85
CA GLU A 108 6.58 -5.95 0.12
C GLU A 108 8.04 -5.95 -0.37
N ALA A 109 8.26 -6.17 -1.67
CA ALA A 109 9.59 -6.09 -2.27
C ALA A 109 10.13 -4.66 -2.27
N ALA A 110 9.28 -3.67 -2.55
CA ALA A 110 9.63 -2.25 -2.48
C ALA A 110 9.98 -1.84 -1.03
N ASP A 111 9.22 -2.30 -0.04
CA ASP A 111 9.48 -2.05 1.38
C ASP A 111 10.84 -2.63 1.83
N ARG A 112 11.29 -3.72 1.19
CA ARG A 112 12.63 -4.31 1.39
C ARG A 112 13.74 -3.67 0.55
N GLY A 113 13.41 -2.80 -0.40
CA GLY A 113 14.37 -2.23 -1.36
C GLY A 113 14.85 -3.21 -2.43
N ASP A 114 14.11 -4.28 -2.72
CA ASP A 114 14.42 -5.23 -3.80
C ASP A 114 13.86 -4.76 -5.14
N ASP A 115 14.52 -3.75 -5.71
CA ASP A 115 14.14 -3.09 -6.95
C ASP A 115 13.96 -4.04 -8.14
N ARG A 116 14.77 -5.10 -8.22
CA ARG A 116 14.67 -6.08 -9.30
C ARG A 116 13.42 -6.92 -9.16
N GLN A 117 13.11 -7.36 -7.93
CA GLN A 117 11.88 -8.09 -7.66
C GLN A 117 10.64 -7.21 -7.91
N VAL A 118 10.68 -5.93 -7.54
CA VAL A 118 9.60 -4.97 -7.84
C VAL A 118 9.34 -4.91 -9.35
N GLU A 119 10.38 -4.71 -10.16
CA GLU A 119 10.23 -4.63 -11.61
C GLU A 119 9.64 -5.90 -12.22
N GLU A 120 10.09 -7.06 -11.76
CA GLU A 120 9.62 -8.35 -12.26
C GLU A 120 8.16 -8.61 -11.89
N LEU A 121 7.78 -8.37 -10.64
CA LEU A 121 6.40 -8.51 -10.18
C LEU A 121 5.47 -7.55 -10.92
N CYS A 122 5.87 -6.28 -11.11
CA CYS A 122 5.10 -5.31 -11.88
C CYS A 122 4.92 -5.70 -13.36
N LYS A 123 5.88 -6.39 -13.98
CA LYS A 123 5.70 -6.96 -15.32
C LYS A 123 4.67 -8.09 -15.33
N GLN A 124 4.68 -8.96 -14.33
CA GLN A 124 3.70 -10.04 -14.20
C GLN A 124 2.29 -9.49 -13.95
N VAL A 125 2.16 -8.46 -13.11
CA VAL A 125 0.88 -7.73 -12.94
C VAL A 125 0.36 -7.26 -14.30
N ARG A 126 1.20 -6.60 -15.11
CA ARG A 126 0.82 -6.13 -16.45
C ARG A 126 0.38 -7.26 -17.38
N LEU A 127 1.02 -8.42 -17.31
CA LEU A 127 0.63 -9.60 -18.10
C LEU A 127 -0.78 -10.07 -17.70
N HIS A 128 -1.02 -10.28 -16.40
CA HIS A 128 -2.31 -10.72 -15.89
C HIS A 128 -3.44 -9.73 -16.18
N THR A 129 -3.20 -8.43 -16.03
CA THR A 129 -4.22 -7.41 -16.34
C THR A 129 -4.51 -7.33 -17.84
N THR A 130 -3.51 -7.53 -18.71
CA THR A 130 -3.71 -7.61 -20.16
C THR A 130 -4.62 -8.79 -20.52
N LEU A 131 -4.32 -9.98 -20.00
CA LEU A 131 -5.12 -11.19 -20.24
C LEU A 131 -6.56 -11.02 -19.75
N ALA A 132 -6.75 -10.45 -18.54
CA ALA A 132 -8.07 -10.16 -18.01
C ALA A 132 -8.87 -9.17 -18.89
N ILE A 133 -8.22 -8.11 -19.39
CA ILE A 133 -8.84 -7.11 -20.26
C ILE A 133 -9.21 -7.72 -21.62
N GLU A 134 -8.34 -8.54 -22.20
CA GLU A 134 -8.58 -9.22 -23.47
C GLU A 134 -9.76 -10.20 -23.36
N GLY A 135 -9.76 -11.06 -22.35
CA GLY A 135 -10.88 -11.97 -22.07
C GLY A 135 -12.19 -11.23 -21.86
N SER A 136 -12.16 -10.07 -21.17
CA SER A 136 -13.35 -9.25 -20.93
C SER A 136 -13.98 -8.65 -22.21
N LYS A 137 -13.21 -8.55 -23.29
CA LYS A 137 -13.68 -8.06 -24.60
C LYS A 137 -14.25 -9.17 -25.47
N GLU A 138 -14.00 -10.44 -25.14
CA GLU A 138 -14.55 -11.56 -25.88
C GLU A 138 -16.06 -11.65 -25.67
N ARG A 139 -16.81 -11.61 -26.77
CA ARG A 139 -18.27 -11.60 -26.76
C ARG A 139 -18.84 -12.99 -26.97
N LYS A 140 -19.94 -13.26 -26.26
CA LYS A 140 -20.77 -14.45 -26.50
C LYS A 140 -21.24 -14.46 -27.96
N LYS A 141 -20.99 -15.55 -28.67
CA LYS A 141 -21.50 -15.78 -30.04
C LYS A 141 -22.94 -16.27 -30.03
#